data_AF-A0A8H7GPT8-F1
#
_entry.id   AF-A0A8H7GPT8-F1
#
_cell.length_a   1.000
_cell.length_b   1.000
_cell.length_c   1.000
_cell.angle_alpha   90.00
_cell.angle_beta   90.00
_cell.angle_gamma   90.00
#
_symmetry.space_group_name_H-M   'P 1'
#
loop_
_entity.id
_entity.type
_entity.pdbx_description
1 polymer ?
#
loop_
_entity_poly.entity_id
_entity_poly.type
_entity_poly.pdbx_seq_one_letter_code
_entity_poly.pdbx_strand_id
1 'polypeptide(L)'
;MFMVIRESMISQVLRDGGVSVFNATHVHGTWTNGILPIIVTCLSRGKAISECIFTLRAFSRQIEFSIEAWSSDSSSLRVSSAGTFETMQVVYIFQILMSIATAQGVSVKEPTDVDMPILPGLDTQQKRDDFVGFIGNLLKHPKFLKSRVYPSSPEEEALVKTDGVEFETFVKKLIEDIKELRELLV
;
A
#
# COMPACT_ATOMS: atom_id res chain seq x y z
N MET A 1 -19.73 9.18 -9.25
CA MET A 1 -18.25 9.10 -9.36
C MET A 1 -17.74 7.72 -8.96
N PHE A 2 -17.89 7.28 -7.70
CA PHE A 2 -17.38 5.97 -7.26
C PHE A 2 -17.92 4.77 -8.05
N MET A 3 -19.19 4.78 -8.44
CA MET A 3 -19.73 3.76 -9.36
C MET A 3 -19.00 3.74 -10.71
N VAL A 4 -18.71 4.89 -11.30
CA VAL A 4 -17.96 5.00 -12.57
C VAL A 4 -16.53 4.50 -12.40
N ILE A 5 -15.89 4.80 -11.26
CA ILE A 5 -14.58 4.24 -10.92
C ILE A 5 -14.69 2.71 -10.92
N ARG A 6 -15.56 2.13 -10.09
CA ARG A 6 -15.69 0.67 -9.93
C ARG A 6 -16.00 -0.07 -11.24
N GLU A 7 -16.82 0.50 -12.12
CA GLU A 7 -17.28 -0.17 -13.35
C GLU A 7 -16.41 0.13 -14.58
N SER A 8 -15.37 0.94 -14.47
CA SER A 8 -14.49 1.23 -15.60
C SER A 8 -13.68 -0.01 -16.04
N MET A 9 -13.33 -0.09 -17.33
CA MET A 9 -12.49 -1.18 -17.86
C MET A 9 -11.13 -1.26 -17.18
N ILE A 10 -10.52 -0.12 -16.85
CA ILE A 10 -9.24 -0.08 -16.12
C ILE A 10 -9.42 -0.67 -14.72
N SER A 11 -10.55 -0.39 -14.08
CA SER A 11 -10.84 -0.91 -12.75
C SER A 11 -11.09 -2.41 -12.75
N GLN A 12 -11.55 -3.03 -13.85
CA GLN A 12 -11.66 -4.49 -13.90
C GLN A 12 -10.32 -5.17 -13.60
N VAL A 13 -9.22 -4.70 -14.19
CA VAL A 13 -7.87 -5.24 -13.97
C VAL A 13 -7.45 -5.08 -12.50
N LEU A 14 -7.75 -3.94 -11.89
CA LEU A 14 -7.48 -3.69 -10.47
C LEU A 14 -8.38 -4.56 -9.55
N ARG A 15 -9.62 -4.85 -9.94
CA ARG A 15 -10.51 -5.75 -9.17
C ARG A 15 -10.01 -7.18 -9.17
N ASP A 16 -9.37 -7.61 -10.26
CA ASP A 16 -8.76 -8.94 -10.35
C ASP A 16 -7.50 -9.07 -9.49
N GLY A 17 -6.85 -7.95 -9.18
CA GLY A 17 -5.67 -7.87 -8.31
C GLY A 17 -4.36 -8.17 -9.04
N GLY A 18 -3.24 -8.10 -8.33
CA GLY A 18 -1.93 -8.41 -8.89
C GLY A 18 -1.32 -7.29 -9.74
N VAL A 19 -1.87 -6.09 -9.73
CA VAL A 19 -1.32 -4.95 -10.49
C VAL A 19 -0.13 -4.36 -9.74
N SER A 20 0.97 -4.15 -10.43
CA SER A 20 2.18 -3.52 -9.90
C SER A 20 2.87 -2.67 -10.96
N VAL A 21 3.86 -1.88 -10.55
CA VAL A 21 4.75 -1.19 -11.49
C VAL A 21 5.47 -2.14 -12.45
N PHE A 22 5.60 -3.42 -12.08
CA PHE A 22 6.36 -4.43 -12.84
C PHE A 22 5.60 -5.01 -14.02
N ASN A 23 4.26 -5.04 -13.96
CA ASN A 23 3.43 -5.74 -14.96
C ASN A 23 2.40 -4.83 -15.64
N ALA A 24 2.00 -3.73 -15.02
CA ALA A 24 0.99 -2.83 -15.56
C ALA A 24 1.18 -1.40 -15.02
N THR A 25 2.35 -0.80 -15.29
CA THR A 25 2.77 0.51 -14.77
C THR A 25 1.71 1.62 -14.93
N HIS A 26 1.04 1.69 -16.09
CA HIS A 26 -0.01 2.69 -16.32
C HIS A 26 -1.26 2.47 -15.45
N VAL A 27 -1.68 1.21 -15.28
CA VAL A 27 -2.84 0.85 -14.44
C VAL A 27 -2.51 1.08 -12.98
N HIS A 28 -1.30 0.68 -12.55
CA HIS A 28 -0.77 0.96 -11.22
C HIS A 28 -0.69 2.46 -10.93
N GLY A 29 -0.24 3.26 -11.89
CA GLY A 29 -0.24 4.73 -11.78
C GLY A 29 -1.64 5.32 -11.64
N THR A 30 -2.64 4.77 -12.33
CA THR A 30 -4.04 5.20 -12.19
C THR A 30 -4.59 4.90 -10.79
N TRP A 31 -4.19 3.76 -10.23
CA TRP A 31 -4.54 3.37 -8.87
C TRP A 31 -3.90 4.28 -7.82
N THR A 32 -2.58 4.43 -7.88
CA THR A 32 -1.78 5.14 -6.86
C THR A 32 -1.87 6.66 -6.92
N ASN A 33 -2.01 7.25 -8.11
CA ASN A 33 -2.10 8.70 -8.30
C ASN A 33 -3.53 9.20 -8.55
N GLY A 34 -4.49 8.30 -8.72
CA GLY A 34 -5.88 8.63 -9.01
C GLY A 34 -6.84 8.09 -7.96
N ILE A 35 -7.08 6.79 -7.96
CA ILE A 35 -8.16 6.17 -7.18
C ILE A 35 -7.89 6.24 -5.67
N LEU A 36 -6.70 5.83 -5.21
CA LEU A 36 -6.33 5.86 -3.79
C LEU A 36 -6.39 7.29 -3.20
N PRO A 37 -5.80 8.33 -3.83
CA PRO A 37 -5.90 9.70 -3.32
C PRO A 37 -7.34 10.22 -3.22
N ILE A 38 -8.23 9.84 -4.16
CA ILE A 38 -9.65 10.21 -4.11
C ILE A 38 -10.31 9.58 -2.88
N ILE A 39 -10.03 8.30 -2.59
CA ILE A 39 -10.56 7.60 -1.41
C ILE A 39 -10.05 8.26 -0.13
N VAL A 40 -8.74 8.49 -0.01
CA VAL A 40 -8.12 9.16 1.14
C VAL A 40 -8.74 10.53 1.38
N THR A 41 -8.90 11.33 0.32
CA THR A 41 -9.48 12.68 0.40
C THR A 41 -10.95 12.66 0.84
N CYS A 42 -11.73 11.70 0.38
CA CYS A 42 -13.12 11.58 0.77
C CYS A 42 -13.25 11.15 2.24
N LEU A 43 -12.49 10.12 2.64
CA LEU A 43 -12.51 9.59 4.00
C LEU A 43 -12.00 10.61 5.03
N SER A 44 -10.90 11.31 4.75
CA SER A 44 -10.35 12.34 5.66
C SER A 44 -11.31 13.51 5.91
N ARG A 45 -12.22 13.77 4.96
CA ARG A 45 -13.28 14.78 5.08
C ARG A 45 -14.57 14.23 5.67
N GLY A 46 -14.62 12.94 6.04
CA GLY A 46 -15.84 12.27 6.49
C GLY A 46 -16.94 12.20 5.41
N LYS A 47 -16.58 12.31 4.13
CA LYS A 47 -17.53 12.33 3.01
C LYS A 47 -17.58 10.98 2.29
N ALA A 48 -18.77 10.63 1.80
CA ALA A 48 -18.99 9.45 0.97
C ALA A 48 -18.42 8.14 1.56
N ILE A 49 -18.47 7.99 2.89
CA ILE A 49 -17.84 6.88 3.62
C ILE A 49 -18.32 5.52 3.08
N SER A 50 -19.63 5.35 2.90
CA SER A 50 -20.20 4.11 2.35
C SER A 50 -19.68 3.81 0.95
N GLU A 51 -19.60 4.82 0.07
CA GLU A 51 -19.05 4.67 -1.28
C GLU A 51 -17.57 4.33 -1.27
N CYS A 52 -16.78 4.93 -0.38
CA CYS A 52 -15.38 4.57 -0.18
C CYS A 52 -15.26 3.11 0.26
N ILE A 53 -16.06 2.66 1.23
CA ILE A 53 -16.07 1.27 1.69
C ILE A 53 -16.44 0.30 0.56
N PHE A 54 -17.49 0.59 -0.23
CA PHE A 54 -17.85 -0.25 -1.38
C PHE A 54 -16.74 -0.30 -2.44
N THR A 55 -16.03 0.82 -2.62
CA THR A 55 -14.92 0.91 -3.56
C THR A 55 -13.71 0.11 -3.07
N LEU A 56 -13.35 0.22 -1.80
CA LEU A 56 -12.27 -0.57 -1.19
C LEU A 56 -12.57 -2.07 -1.27
N ARG A 57 -13.81 -2.49 -0.98
CA ARG A 57 -14.24 -3.89 -1.15
C ARG A 57 -14.13 -4.36 -2.60
N ALA A 58 -14.45 -3.51 -3.57
CA ALA A 58 -14.33 -3.87 -4.97
C ALA A 58 -12.86 -4.13 -5.38
N PHE A 59 -11.91 -3.43 -4.76
CA PHE A 59 -10.47 -3.56 -5.01
C PHE A 59 -9.74 -4.39 -3.95
N SER A 60 -10.46 -5.23 -3.19
CA SER A 60 -9.89 -5.97 -2.05
C SER A 60 -8.70 -6.83 -2.46
N ARG A 61 -8.75 -7.47 -3.64
CA ARG A 61 -7.65 -8.30 -4.17
C ARG A 61 -6.39 -7.49 -4.49
N GLN A 62 -6.54 -6.26 -4.98
CA GLN A 62 -5.39 -5.38 -5.21
C GLN A 62 -4.77 -4.92 -3.89
N ILE A 63 -5.61 -4.60 -2.92
CA ILE A 63 -5.18 -4.21 -1.57
C ILE A 63 -4.42 -5.37 -0.92
N GLU A 64 -5.00 -6.57 -0.92
CA GLU A 64 -4.37 -7.79 -0.43
C GLU A 64 -3.00 -8.02 -1.08
N PHE A 65 -2.95 -7.98 -2.42
CA PHE A 65 -1.72 -8.12 -3.18
C PHE A 65 -0.66 -7.08 -2.78
N SER A 66 -1.04 -5.81 -2.58
CA SER A 66 -0.11 -4.76 -2.19
C SER A 66 0.52 -4.98 -0.82
N ILE A 67 -0.23 -5.55 0.13
CA ILE A 67 0.26 -5.87 1.47
C ILE A 67 1.11 -7.16 1.46
N GLU A 68 0.63 -8.22 0.80
CA GLU A 68 1.31 -9.51 0.74
C GLU A 68 2.60 -9.46 -0.11
N ALA A 69 2.75 -8.50 -1.01
CA ALA A 69 3.98 -8.31 -1.78
C ALA A 69 5.22 -8.13 -0.88
N TRP A 70 5.06 -7.63 0.35
CA TRP A 70 6.15 -7.42 1.30
C TRP A 70 6.65 -8.70 1.99
N SER A 71 5.82 -9.75 2.02
CA SER A 71 6.17 -11.06 2.59
C SER A 71 6.61 -12.07 1.52
N SER A 72 6.71 -11.65 0.26
CA SER A 72 7.18 -12.48 -0.85
C SER A 72 8.57 -13.04 -0.58
N ASP A 73 8.85 -14.23 -1.13
CA ASP A 73 10.14 -14.89 -1.00
C ASP A 73 11.29 -13.94 -1.36
N SER A 74 12.41 -14.08 -0.65
CA SER A 74 13.56 -13.19 -0.80
C SER A 74 14.04 -13.09 -2.25
N SER A 75 13.93 -14.14 -3.06
CA SER A 75 14.31 -14.15 -4.47
C SER A 75 13.38 -13.33 -5.37
N SER A 76 12.08 -13.27 -5.04
CA SER A 76 11.03 -12.58 -5.81
C SER A 76 10.70 -11.18 -5.30
N LEU A 77 11.12 -10.81 -4.07
CA LEU A 77 10.86 -9.50 -3.51
C LEU A 77 11.39 -8.39 -4.42
N ARG A 78 10.54 -7.42 -4.72
CA ARG A 78 10.88 -6.21 -5.46
C ARG A 78 10.30 -5.01 -4.73
N VAL A 79 11.16 -4.05 -4.42
CA VAL A 79 10.80 -2.84 -3.69
C VAL A 79 10.87 -1.68 -4.66
N SER A 80 9.82 -0.87 -4.74
CA SER A 80 9.75 0.28 -5.63
C SER A 80 9.15 1.46 -4.89
N SER A 81 9.54 2.69 -5.23
CA SER A 81 8.99 3.90 -4.63
C SER A 81 7.45 3.96 -4.75
N ALA A 82 6.90 3.61 -5.91
CA ALA A 82 5.46 3.62 -6.13
C ALA A 82 4.74 2.49 -5.37
N GLY A 83 5.35 1.31 -5.22
CA GLY A 83 4.79 0.22 -4.40
C GLY A 83 4.82 0.55 -2.90
N THR A 84 5.89 1.19 -2.44
CA THR A 84 5.96 1.74 -1.07
C THR A 84 4.86 2.77 -0.85
N PHE A 85 4.71 3.73 -1.77
CA PHE A 85 3.69 4.76 -1.69
C PHE A 85 2.25 4.21 -1.74
N GLU A 86 1.99 3.20 -2.58
CA GLU A 86 0.71 2.47 -2.60
C GLU A 86 0.39 1.91 -1.21
N THR A 87 1.36 1.20 -0.61
CA THR A 87 1.17 0.54 0.67
C THR A 87 0.95 1.55 1.79
N MET A 88 1.70 2.66 1.80
CA MET A 88 1.48 3.76 2.76
C MET A 88 0.05 4.31 2.65
N GLN A 89 -0.46 4.56 1.44
CA GLN A 89 -1.84 5.02 1.24
C GLN A 89 -2.87 4.01 1.78
N VAL A 90 -2.66 2.71 1.56
CA VAL A 90 -3.53 1.65 2.10
C VAL A 90 -3.54 1.67 3.63
N VAL A 91 -2.36 1.79 4.26
CA VAL A 91 -2.24 1.90 5.73
C VAL A 91 -2.89 3.18 6.26
N TYR A 92 -2.73 4.31 5.58
CA TYR A 92 -3.44 5.55 5.96
C TYR A 92 -4.96 5.39 5.88
N ILE A 93 -5.48 4.72 4.84
CA ILE A 93 -6.91 4.43 4.72
C ILE A 93 -7.37 3.58 5.91
N PHE A 94 -6.60 2.56 6.30
CA PHE A 94 -6.87 1.75 7.49
C PHE A 94 -6.99 2.61 8.76
N GLN A 95 -6.00 3.47 9.01
CA GLN A 95 -6.00 4.37 10.19
C GLN A 95 -7.22 5.31 10.21
N ILE A 96 -7.58 5.90 9.06
CA ILE A 96 -8.75 6.78 8.97
C ILE A 96 -10.03 5.98 9.27
N LEU A 97 -10.17 4.78 8.71
CA LEU A 97 -11.33 3.94 8.94
C LEU A 97 -11.46 3.48 10.40
N MET A 98 -10.34 3.12 11.05
CA MET A 98 -10.31 2.80 12.48
C MET A 98 -10.69 4.00 13.35
N SER A 99 -10.23 5.20 12.99
CA SER A 99 -10.59 6.44 13.68
C SER A 99 -12.10 6.72 13.55
N ILE A 100 -12.67 6.53 12.36
CA ILE A 100 -14.11 6.67 12.12
C ILE A 100 -14.91 5.64 12.93
N ALA A 101 -14.49 4.37 12.93
CA ALA A 101 -15.16 3.30 13.69
C ALA A 101 -15.17 3.57 15.20
N THR A 102 -14.02 3.98 15.74
CA THR A 102 -13.86 4.39 17.15
C THR A 102 -14.78 5.57 17.48
N ALA A 103 -14.80 6.61 16.65
CA ALA A 103 -15.65 7.78 16.85
C ALA A 103 -17.16 7.46 16.81
N GLN A 104 -17.56 6.43 16.06
CA GLN A 104 -18.94 5.97 15.98
C GLN A 104 -19.33 5.03 17.12
N GLY A 105 -18.45 4.78 18.08
CA GLY A 105 -18.73 3.91 19.22
C GLY A 105 -18.88 2.44 18.83
N VAL A 106 -18.33 2.04 17.67
CA VAL A 106 -18.14 0.63 17.33
C VAL A 106 -17.02 0.11 18.24
N SER A 107 -17.39 -0.25 19.47
CA SER A 107 -16.46 -0.63 20.52
C SER A 107 -15.67 -1.87 20.10
N VAL A 108 -14.39 -1.66 19.84
CA VAL A 108 -13.34 -2.67 19.78
C VAL A 108 -13.18 -3.18 21.22
N LYS A 109 -13.82 -4.29 21.58
CA LYS A 109 -13.79 -4.80 22.97
C LYS A 109 -12.48 -5.53 23.29
N GLU A 110 -11.79 -6.04 22.28
CA GLU A 110 -10.46 -6.65 22.35
C GLU A 110 -9.56 -6.15 21.20
N PRO A 111 -8.21 -6.17 21.32
CA PRO A 111 -7.27 -5.81 20.25
C PRO A 111 -7.47 -6.56 18.91
N THR A 112 -8.26 -7.64 18.93
CA THR A 112 -8.63 -8.50 17.80
C THR A 112 -10.03 -8.23 17.23
N ASP A 113 -10.86 -7.39 17.85
CA ASP A 113 -12.32 -7.38 17.59
C ASP A 113 -12.79 -6.48 16.44
N VAL A 114 -11.88 -5.71 15.82
CA VAL A 114 -12.18 -5.11 14.51
C VAL A 114 -11.30 -5.79 13.49
N ASP A 115 -11.64 -7.05 13.21
CA ASP A 115 -11.44 -7.54 11.86
C ASP A 115 -12.11 -6.52 10.94
N MET A 116 -11.28 -5.74 10.24
CA MET A 116 -11.75 -4.79 9.25
C MET A 116 -11.69 -5.50 7.89
N PRO A 117 -12.70 -6.32 7.51
CA PRO A 117 -12.65 -7.17 6.32
C PRO A 117 -12.63 -6.36 5.00
N ILE A 118 -12.56 -5.04 5.11
CA ILE A 118 -12.49 -4.08 4.00
C ILE A 118 -11.05 -3.96 3.48
N LEU A 119 -10.03 -4.23 4.31
CA LEU A 119 -8.61 -4.14 3.93
C LEU A 119 -7.88 -5.45 4.25
N PRO A 120 -7.97 -6.45 3.37
CA PRO A 120 -7.27 -7.72 3.57
C PRO A 120 -5.76 -7.50 3.69
N GLY A 121 -5.12 -8.24 4.58
CA GLY A 121 -3.71 -8.07 4.93
C GLY A 121 -3.48 -7.15 6.13
N LEU A 122 -4.45 -6.31 6.47
CA LEU A 122 -4.45 -5.45 7.67
C LEU A 122 -5.64 -5.73 8.60
N ASP A 123 -6.50 -6.67 8.21
CA ASP A 123 -7.77 -6.99 8.83
C ASP A 123 -7.60 -7.48 10.27
N THR A 124 -6.64 -8.36 10.54
CA THR A 124 -6.39 -8.91 11.89
C THR A 124 -5.16 -8.29 12.55
N GLN A 125 -5.09 -8.29 13.89
CA GLN A 125 -3.88 -7.85 14.61
C GLN A 125 -2.66 -8.70 14.25
N GLN A 126 -2.82 -10.02 14.15
CA GLN A 126 -1.73 -10.92 13.78
C GLN A 126 -1.11 -10.56 12.43
N LYS A 127 -1.93 -10.28 11.39
CA LYS A 127 -1.43 -9.89 10.08
C LYS A 127 -0.66 -8.56 10.12
N ARG A 128 -1.11 -7.62 10.96
CA ARG A 128 -0.38 -6.35 11.19
C ARG A 128 0.96 -6.58 11.88
N ASP A 129 1.01 -7.42 12.91
CA ASP A 129 2.25 -7.77 13.62
C ASP A 129 3.24 -8.49 12.70
N ASP A 130 2.75 -9.43 11.88
CA ASP A 130 3.54 -10.12 10.87
C ASP A 130 4.10 -9.12 9.85
N PHE A 131 3.27 -8.18 9.38
CA PHE A 131 3.69 -7.15 8.44
C PHE A 131 4.80 -6.24 9.03
N VAL A 132 4.63 -5.79 10.28
CA VAL A 132 5.68 -5.05 11.02
C VAL A 132 6.96 -5.89 11.14
N GLY A 133 6.84 -7.19 11.37
CA GLY A 133 7.93 -8.14 11.40
C GLY A 133 8.71 -8.21 10.08
N PHE A 134 8.00 -8.35 8.96
CA PHE A 134 8.60 -8.40 7.62
C PHE A 134 9.32 -7.09 7.27
N ILE A 135 8.67 -5.94 7.47
CA ILE A 135 9.30 -4.63 7.22
C ILE A 135 10.50 -4.42 8.15
N GLY A 136 10.36 -4.78 9.43
CA GLY A 136 11.44 -4.69 10.41
C GLY A 136 12.65 -5.55 10.03
N ASN A 137 12.43 -6.74 9.48
CA ASN A 137 13.51 -7.59 8.98
C ASN A 137 14.19 -6.98 7.74
N LEU A 138 13.40 -6.49 6.79
CA LEU A 138 13.90 -5.85 5.57
C LEU A 138 14.80 -4.64 5.89
N LEU A 139 14.39 -3.79 6.83
CA LEU A 139 15.14 -2.61 7.28
C LEU A 139 16.46 -2.95 7.99
N LYS A 140 16.60 -4.14 8.60
CA LYS A 140 17.87 -4.61 9.19
C LYS A 140 18.91 -4.97 8.13
N HIS A 141 18.50 -5.17 6.88
CA HIS A 141 19.36 -5.59 5.78
C HIS A 141 19.39 -4.57 4.62
N PRO A 142 19.92 -3.35 4.82
CA PRO A 142 19.85 -2.27 3.82
C PRO A 142 20.56 -2.60 2.51
N LYS A 143 21.65 -3.40 2.54
CA LYS A 143 22.31 -3.89 1.31
C LYS A 143 21.41 -4.84 0.51
N PHE A 144 20.68 -5.70 1.20
CA PHE A 144 19.70 -6.58 0.57
C PHE A 144 18.56 -5.75 -0.01
N LEU A 145 17.99 -4.81 0.76
CA LEU A 145 16.96 -3.90 0.27
C LEU A 145 17.43 -3.12 -0.97
N LYS A 146 18.65 -2.56 -0.97
CA LYS A 146 19.26 -1.92 -2.16
C LYS A 146 19.22 -2.85 -3.37
N SER A 147 19.59 -4.12 -3.22
CA SER A 147 19.57 -5.10 -4.31
C SER A 147 18.17 -5.49 -4.80
N ARG A 148 17.12 -5.15 -4.04
CA ARG A 148 15.72 -5.42 -4.37
C ARG A 148 15.01 -4.19 -4.96
N VAL A 149 15.69 -3.05 -5.02
CA VAL A 149 15.12 -1.83 -5.59
C VAL A 149 14.86 -2.01 -7.08
N TYR A 150 13.65 -1.65 -7.49
CA TYR A 150 13.20 -1.69 -8.88
C TYR A 150 12.60 -0.32 -9.24
N PRO A 151 12.93 0.23 -10.42
CA PRO A 151 12.48 1.56 -10.83
C PRO A 151 10.97 1.60 -11.13
N SER A 152 10.31 2.65 -10.65
CA SER A 152 8.89 2.94 -10.92
C SER A 152 8.71 3.88 -12.11
N SER A 153 9.78 4.55 -12.57
CA SER A 153 9.75 5.51 -13.66
C SER A 153 11.03 5.45 -14.52
N PRO A 154 11.03 6.04 -15.74
CA PRO A 154 12.23 6.15 -16.57
C PRO A 154 13.38 6.89 -15.89
N GLU A 155 13.06 7.89 -15.07
CA GLU A 155 14.04 8.65 -14.30
C GLU A 155 14.70 7.76 -13.23
N GLU A 156 13.89 6.99 -12.49
CA GLU A 156 14.41 6.01 -11.54
C GLU A 156 15.23 4.93 -12.24
N GLU A 157 14.83 4.49 -13.44
CA GLU A 157 15.57 3.50 -14.22
C GLU A 157 16.96 4.02 -14.61
N ALA A 158 17.08 5.29 -14.98
CA ALA A 158 18.36 5.92 -15.26
C ALA A 158 19.26 6.00 -14.01
N LEU A 159 18.67 6.28 -12.83
CA LEU A 159 19.38 6.27 -11.55
C LEU A 159 19.92 4.87 -11.23
N VAL A 160 19.08 3.84 -11.31
CA VAL A 160 19.48 2.45 -11.02
C VAL A 160 20.61 2.00 -11.95
N LYS A 161 20.55 2.34 -13.24
CA LYS A 161 21.61 1.97 -14.22
C LYS A 161 22.95 2.63 -13.95
N THR A 162 22.94 3.84 -13.39
CA THR A 162 24.16 4.62 -13.14
C THR A 162 24.87 4.16 -11.86
N ASP A 163 24.15 3.54 -10.91
CA ASP A 163 24.64 3.04 -9.60
C ASP A 163 25.61 4.03 -8.89
N GLY A 164 25.24 5.31 -8.91
CA GLY A 164 26.05 6.41 -8.38
C GLY A 164 25.52 7.02 -7.08
N VAL A 165 26.07 8.16 -6.68
CA VAL A 165 25.68 8.91 -5.46
C VAL A 165 24.19 9.27 -5.46
N GLU A 166 23.62 9.58 -6.62
CA GLU A 166 22.19 9.88 -6.77
C GLU A 166 21.31 8.66 -6.51
N PHE A 167 21.74 7.47 -6.95
CA PHE A 167 21.04 6.22 -6.64
C PHE A 167 21.14 5.87 -5.15
N GLU A 168 22.31 6.04 -4.54
CA GLU A 168 22.45 5.88 -3.08
C GLU A 168 21.54 6.82 -2.29
N THR A 169 21.37 8.05 -2.78
CA THR A 169 20.49 9.05 -2.17
C THR A 169 19.02 8.64 -2.32
N PHE A 170 18.64 8.16 -3.51
CA PHE A 170 17.31 7.60 -3.77
C PHE A 170 17.01 6.40 -2.86
N VAL A 171 17.93 5.45 -2.74
CA VAL A 171 17.78 4.26 -1.87
C VAL A 171 17.64 4.67 -0.41
N LYS A 172 18.41 5.66 0.06
CA LYS A 172 18.26 6.19 1.42
C LYS A 172 16.87 6.78 1.64
N LYS A 173 16.37 7.59 0.71
CA LYS A 173 15.02 8.14 0.80
C LYS A 173 13.97 7.02 0.87
N LEU A 174 14.07 6.02 0.00
CA LEU A 174 13.18 4.86 0.00
C LEU A 174 13.22 4.08 1.32
N ILE A 175 14.40 3.95 1.94
CA ILE A 175 14.54 3.35 3.28
C ILE A 175 13.81 4.19 4.33
N GLU A 176 13.91 5.52 4.28
CA GLU A 176 13.15 6.39 5.20
C GLU A 176 11.64 6.25 4.98
N ASP A 177 11.16 6.22 3.73
CA ASP A 177 9.74 6.01 3.42
C ASP A 177 9.24 4.64 3.97
N ILE A 178 10.07 3.60 3.92
CA ILE A 178 9.75 2.27 4.49
C ILE A 178 9.77 2.27 6.02
N LYS A 179 10.62 3.09 6.65
CA LYS A 179 10.59 3.29 8.10
C LYS A 179 9.29 4.00 8.51
N GLU A 180 8.90 5.04 7.78
CA GLU A 180 7.63 5.74 8.01
C GLU A 180 6.45 4.78 7.86
N LEU A 181 6.44 3.94 6.82
CA LEU A 181 5.43 2.89 6.65
C LEU A 181 5.34 1.97 7.88
N ARG A 182 6.49 1.55 8.44
CA ARG A 182 6.52 0.74 9.65
C ARG A 182 5.93 1.47 10.85
N GLU A 183 6.23 2.76 11.00
CA GLU A 183 5.71 3.59 12.09
C GLU A 183 4.19 3.78 12.01
N LEU A 184 3.60 3.81 10.81
CA LEU A 184 2.15 3.89 10.64
C LEU A 184 1.41 2.61 11.09
N LEU A 185 2.11 1.49 11.27
CA LEU A 185 1.53 0.20 11.63
C LEU A 185 1.64 -0.11 13.14
N VAL A 186 2.42 0.66 13.90
CA VAL A 186 2.70 0.48 15.34
C VAL A 186 1.87 1.46 16.16
#